data_AF-A0A6P6H896-F1
#
_entry.id   AF-A0A6P6H896-F1
#
_cell.length_a   1.000
_cell.length_b   1.000
_cell.length_c   1.000
_cell.angle_alpha   90.00
_cell.angle_beta   90.00
_cell.angle_gamma   90.00
#
_symmetry.space_group_name_H-M   'P 1'
#
loop_
_entity.id
_entity.type
_entity.pdbx_description
1 polymer ?
#
loop_
_entity_poly.entity_id
_entity_poly.type
_entity_poly.pdbx_seq_one_letter_code
_entity_poly.pdbx_strand_id
1 'polypeptide(L)'
;MERKYPPIQGEPAQRDQRLPQDDPWKFFCLAMTLMLLLFDLILGVVLAEVLLFSNKMQEDLKQMDIQFVQGLADAGHERDIVWGEVFRQTEAVRAGNESSCEPCRENWTAFQGSCYQFSTQELSWFKAKDHCAEKGAHLVIINSQAEQKFLSPKENNGYWIGLRKQYPKGIHKWQDGSVPTFINWHDTRSSHYDCAFLMGSGSWSSTTCYAYWYHWICEKPQNCPDMENQTRVFEFILLGLSEQPLQQQVLIGMSCSLYLIGCMGNLLTILAILLDPHLHSPMYFFLSNLSLLDICFTSTTVPKMLVNYLCRHSTISPQACLAQMYFFIAFGAAESILLSVMAYDRYLAICCPLHYMTIMNVLRCALLVTVPWTSANLISMVHTILVFHLTFCGPNEIHHFACHVPPLLKLACGTDVPVVAKGVGLVCIMALLGCCLLILLSYAFIVAAILRIPSAEGRHKAFSTCASHLTVVIVHYGFASVIYLKPKGPQSLEGDTLMGITYTVLTPFLSPIIFSLRNKELKTAMTKTFLRKLYPEKI
;
A
#
# COMPACT_ATOMS: atom_id res chain seq x y z
N MET A 1 -43.19 -32.56 -69.74
CA MET A 1 -42.10 -33.53 -69.52
C MET A 1 -40.87 -32.77 -69.07
N GLU A 2 -40.30 -33.24 -67.96
CA GLU A 2 -38.94 -33.07 -67.44
C GLU A 2 -38.34 -31.70 -67.04
N ARG A 3 -38.05 -31.66 -65.73
CA ARG A 3 -37.18 -30.79 -64.94
C ARG A 3 -35.76 -30.62 -65.52
N LYS A 4 -35.15 -29.45 -65.24
CA LYS A 4 -33.89 -29.37 -64.45
C LYS A 4 -33.55 -27.92 -64.04
N TYR A 5 -33.43 -27.70 -62.73
CA TYR A 5 -32.68 -26.58 -62.13
C TYR A 5 -31.16 -26.88 -62.17
N PRO A 6 -30.32 -25.83 -62.08
CA PRO A 6 -29.20 -25.82 -61.14
C PRO A 6 -29.13 -24.53 -60.28
N PRO A 7 -28.26 -24.47 -59.23
CA PRO A 7 -28.49 -23.71 -58.00
C PRO A 7 -27.69 -22.40 -57.86
N ILE A 8 -27.90 -21.78 -56.70
CA ILE A 8 -27.66 -20.41 -56.22
C ILE A 8 -26.26 -20.20 -55.56
N GLN A 9 -25.75 -18.97 -55.69
CA GLN A 9 -24.82 -18.17 -54.83
C GLN A 9 -23.35 -18.57 -54.60
N GLY A 10 -22.50 -17.54 -54.68
CA GLY A 10 -21.22 -17.45 -53.97
C GLY A 10 -20.24 -16.42 -54.56
N GLU A 11 -20.58 -15.12 -54.58
CA GLU A 11 -19.57 -14.07 -54.78
C GLU A 11 -18.79 -13.86 -53.46
N PRO A 12 -17.46 -13.66 -53.50
CA PRO A 12 -16.67 -13.47 -52.29
C PRO A 12 -16.90 -12.06 -51.74
N ALA A 13 -17.37 -11.98 -50.50
CA ALA A 13 -17.48 -10.74 -49.75
C ALA A 13 -16.12 -10.02 -49.70
N GLN A 14 -16.09 -8.81 -50.24
CA GLN A 14 -15.04 -7.83 -49.97
C GLN A 14 -14.90 -7.69 -48.45
N ARG A 15 -13.74 -8.11 -47.94
CA ARG A 15 -13.30 -7.85 -46.58
C ARG A 15 -13.13 -6.34 -46.44
N ASP A 16 -14.15 -5.73 -45.88
CA ASP A 16 -14.21 -4.36 -45.39
C ASP A 16 -12.97 -4.07 -44.54
N GLN A 17 -11.94 -3.48 -45.14
CA GLN A 17 -10.78 -2.92 -44.44
C GLN A 17 -11.25 -1.65 -43.72
N ARG A 18 -11.99 -1.83 -42.63
CA ARG A 18 -12.10 -0.80 -41.61
C ARG A 18 -10.72 -0.60 -40.99
N LEU A 19 -10.13 0.56 -41.24
CA LEU A 19 -9.05 1.15 -40.42
C LEU A 19 -9.35 0.89 -38.93
N PRO A 20 -8.34 0.61 -38.09
CA PRO A 20 -8.57 0.46 -36.66
C PRO A 20 -9.20 1.76 -36.17
N GLN A 21 -10.47 1.68 -35.79
CA GLN A 21 -11.21 2.77 -35.19
C GLN A 21 -10.52 3.03 -33.85
N ASP A 22 -9.69 4.08 -33.79
CA ASP A 22 -9.06 4.51 -32.56
C ASP A 22 -10.18 4.74 -31.54
N ASP A 23 -10.20 3.86 -30.54
CA ASP A 23 -11.22 3.82 -29.52
C ASP A 23 -11.18 5.15 -28.75
N PRO A 24 -12.21 6.02 -28.84
CA PRO A 24 -12.19 7.34 -28.19
C PRO A 24 -12.00 7.22 -26.67
N TRP A 25 -12.33 6.06 -26.10
CA TRP A 25 -12.07 5.73 -24.70
C TRP A 25 -10.58 5.54 -24.39
N LYS A 26 -9.74 5.11 -25.34
CA LYS A 26 -8.28 5.01 -25.13
C LYS A 26 -7.63 6.38 -24.98
N PHE A 27 -8.01 7.34 -25.81
CA PHE A 27 -7.54 8.73 -25.70
C PHE A 27 -8.04 9.39 -24.41
N PHE A 28 -9.30 9.14 -24.04
CA PHE A 28 -9.86 9.64 -22.78
C PHE A 28 -9.20 9.00 -21.56
N CYS A 29 -8.92 7.69 -21.58
CA CYS A 29 -8.18 7.00 -20.53
C CYS A 29 -6.73 7.46 -20.43
N LEU A 30 -6.05 7.70 -21.56
CA LEU A 30 -4.69 8.25 -21.59
C LEU A 30 -4.68 9.68 -21.02
N ALA A 31 -5.64 10.53 -21.40
CA ALA A 31 -5.79 11.89 -20.89
C ALA A 31 -6.13 11.92 -19.41
N MET A 32 -7.01 11.03 -18.92
CA MET A 32 -7.31 10.88 -17.50
C MET A 32 -6.09 10.39 -16.72
N THR A 33 -5.36 9.41 -17.26
CA THR A 33 -4.12 8.90 -16.65
C THR A 33 -3.06 10.00 -16.57
N LEU A 34 -2.91 10.81 -17.63
CA LEU A 34 -2.02 11.98 -17.64
C LEU A 34 -2.48 13.07 -16.66
N MET A 35 -3.78 13.32 -16.54
CA MET A 35 -4.35 14.25 -15.56
C MET A 35 -4.12 13.76 -14.12
N LEU A 36 -4.23 12.45 -13.88
CA LEU A 36 -3.94 11.83 -12.58
C LEU A 36 -2.45 11.87 -12.26
N LEU A 37 -1.56 11.64 -13.24
CA LEU A 37 -0.11 11.80 -13.07
C LEU A 37 0.29 13.27 -12.86
N LEU A 38 -0.37 14.21 -13.55
CA LEU A 38 -0.22 15.65 -13.31
C LEU A 38 -0.72 16.03 -11.93
N PHE A 39 -1.81 15.42 -11.48
CA PHE A 39 -2.34 15.62 -10.15
C PHE A 39 -1.43 15.01 -9.08
N ASP A 40 -0.86 13.82 -9.28
CA ASP A 40 0.14 13.20 -8.40
C ASP A 40 1.44 14.02 -8.37
N LEU A 41 1.82 14.63 -9.50
CA LEU A 41 2.92 15.59 -9.58
C LEU A 41 2.60 16.87 -8.81
N ILE A 42 1.39 17.42 -8.96
CA ILE A 42 0.92 18.60 -8.21
C ILE A 42 0.81 18.28 -6.73
N LEU A 43 0.33 17.09 -6.36
CA LEU A 43 0.24 16.61 -4.99
C LEU A 43 1.63 16.42 -4.40
N GLY A 44 2.58 15.88 -5.17
CA GLY A 44 3.99 15.79 -4.79
C GLY A 44 4.64 17.16 -4.61
N VAL A 45 4.32 18.14 -5.46
CA VAL A 45 4.77 19.54 -5.33
C VAL A 45 4.13 20.21 -4.12
N VAL A 46 2.83 20.00 -3.86
CA VAL A 46 2.13 20.55 -2.70
C VAL A 46 2.60 19.88 -1.41
N LEU A 47 2.81 18.56 -1.38
CA LEU A 47 3.47 17.87 -0.26
C LEU A 47 4.88 18.38 -0.04
N ALA A 48 5.65 18.60 -1.12
CA ALA A 48 6.97 19.22 -1.02
C ALA A 48 6.87 20.65 -0.47
N GLU A 49 5.89 21.44 -0.87
CA GLU A 49 5.68 22.80 -0.34
C GLU A 49 5.17 22.82 1.10
N VAL A 50 4.30 21.90 1.51
CA VAL A 50 3.85 21.74 2.90
C VAL A 50 5.00 21.22 3.77
N LEU A 51 5.81 20.29 3.27
CA LEU A 51 7.04 19.84 3.91
C LEU A 51 8.09 20.95 3.96
N LEU A 52 8.20 21.79 2.92
CA LEU A 52 9.07 22.97 2.90
C LEU A 52 8.55 24.05 3.85
N PHE A 53 7.25 24.24 3.99
CA PHE A 53 6.64 25.15 4.97
C PHE A 53 6.84 24.62 6.39
N SER A 54 6.67 23.32 6.60
CA SER A 54 6.99 22.64 7.87
C SER A 54 8.48 22.72 8.20
N ASN A 55 9.36 22.49 7.22
CA ASN A 55 10.81 22.60 7.37
C ASN A 55 11.23 24.06 7.60
N LYS A 56 10.63 25.03 6.92
CA LYS A 56 10.89 26.46 7.12
C LYS A 56 10.44 26.91 8.50
N MET A 57 9.29 26.44 8.96
CA MET A 57 8.83 26.63 10.35
C MET A 57 9.77 25.95 11.36
N GLN A 58 10.36 24.80 11.01
CA GLN A 58 11.35 24.09 11.82
C GLN A 58 12.72 24.78 11.82
N GLU A 59 13.11 25.43 10.72
CA GLU A 59 14.32 26.26 10.59
C GLU A 59 14.18 27.56 11.39
N ASP A 60 13.02 28.22 11.33
CA ASP A 60 12.68 29.40 12.16
C ASP A 60 12.68 29.04 13.66
N LEU A 61 12.37 27.79 14.01
CA LEU A 61 12.47 27.21 15.35
C LEU A 61 13.92 26.93 15.77
N LYS A 62 14.75 26.36 14.88
CA LYS A 62 16.20 26.20 15.12
C LYS A 62 16.87 27.54 15.37
N GLN A 63 16.41 28.60 14.71
CA GLN A 63 16.96 29.95 14.86
C GLN A 63 16.63 30.59 16.23
N MET A 64 15.51 30.19 16.86
CA MET A 64 15.21 30.49 18.27
C MET A 64 15.97 29.58 19.25
N ASP A 65 16.20 28.32 18.89
CA ASP A 65 16.88 27.33 19.74
C ASP A 65 18.40 27.59 19.85
N ILE A 66 19.03 28.20 18.83
CA ILE A 66 20.46 28.57 18.86
C ILE A 66 20.78 29.58 19.99
N GLN A 67 19.84 30.48 20.34
CA GLN A 67 20.03 31.42 21.45
C GLN A 67 19.87 30.77 22.83
N PHE A 68 19.15 29.65 22.92
CA PHE A 68 18.95 28.90 24.16
C PHE A 68 20.05 27.83 24.37
N VAL A 69 20.51 27.20 23.29
CA VAL A 69 21.58 26.19 23.28
C VAL A 69 22.95 26.80 23.59
N GLN A 70 23.23 28.05 23.18
CA GLN A 70 24.44 28.75 23.62
C GLN A 70 24.50 28.96 25.14
N GLY A 71 23.36 29.03 25.84
CA GLY A 71 23.29 29.11 27.30
C GLY A 71 23.43 27.76 28.03
N LEU A 72 23.29 26.64 27.32
CA LEU A 72 23.38 25.28 27.87
C LEU A 72 24.68 24.55 27.50
N ALA A 73 25.44 25.06 26.52
CA ALA A 73 26.72 24.51 26.08
C ALA A 73 27.86 24.70 27.10
N ASP A 74 27.73 25.60 28.08
CA ASP A 74 28.72 25.81 29.14
C ASP A 74 28.63 24.80 30.31
N ALA A 75 27.70 23.82 30.27
CA ALA A 75 27.37 23.01 31.46
C ALA A 75 27.30 21.47 31.26
N GLY A 76 27.83 20.89 30.18
CA GLY A 76 27.56 19.47 29.89
C GLY A 76 28.64 18.66 29.18
N HIS A 77 29.89 18.81 29.61
CA HIS A 77 31.02 18.04 29.09
C HIS A 77 31.04 16.61 29.66
N GLU A 78 30.25 15.66 29.11
CA GLU A 78 30.45 14.20 29.30
C GLU A 78 29.43 13.32 28.53
N ARG A 79 29.21 13.53 27.21
CA ARG A 79 28.28 12.67 26.44
C ARG A 79 28.81 12.04 25.15
N ASP A 80 30.08 12.23 24.83
CA ASP A 80 30.68 11.72 23.60
C ASP A 80 31.30 10.30 23.73
N ILE A 81 31.18 9.65 24.90
CA ILE A 81 31.75 8.30 25.11
C ILE A 81 30.74 7.17 24.82
N VAL A 82 29.44 7.46 24.67
CA VAL A 82 28.39 6.39 24.60
C VAL A 82 27.98 6.01 23.16
N TRP A 83 28.27 6.83 22.15
CA TRP A 83 27.75 6.62 20.78
C TRP A 83 28.59 5.66 19.90
N GLY A 84 29.74 5.18 20.39
CA GLY A 84 30.61 4.25 19.65
C GLY A 84 30.15 2.79 19.68
N GLU A 85 29.50 2.35 20.76
CA GLU A 85 29.14 0.92 20.95
C GLU A 85 27.80 0.55 20.28
N VAL A 86 26.87 1.51 20.20
CA VAL A 86 25.53 1.29 19.61
C VAL A 86 25.61 1.11 18.10
N PHE A 87 26.52 1.83 17.41
CA PHE A 87 26.67 1.72 15.96
C PHE A 87 27.28 0.37 15.55
N ARG A 88 28.24 -0.14 16.32
CA ARG A 88 28.89 -1.44 16.10
C ARG A 88 27.92 -2.62 16.26
N GLN A 89 27.01 -2.52 17.23
CA GLN A 89 25.95 -3.51 17.47
C GLN A 89 24.89 -3.49 16.34
N THR A 90 24.55 -2.31 15.83
CA THR A 90 23.52 -2.14 14.78
C THR A 90 24.01 -2.63 13.40
N GLU A 91 25.31 -2.50 13.11
CA GLU A 91 25.92 -3.01 11.87
C GLU A 91 26.11 -4.53 11.90
N ALA A 92 26.39 -5.12 13.07
CA ALA A 92 26.45 -6.57 13.25
C ALA A 92 25.07 -7.24 13.07
N VAL A 93 23.99 -6.58 13.50
CA VAL A 93 22.59 -7.03 13.26
C VAL A 93 22.20 -6.88 11.78
N ARG A 94 22.70 -5.84 11.09
CA ARG A 94 22.42 -5.61 9.66
C ARG A 94 23.17 -6.59 8.74
N ALA A 95 24.36 -7.02 9.14
CA ALA A 95 25.14 -8.02 8.40
C ALA A 95 24.62 -9.46 8.57
N GLY A 96 23.77 -9.72 9.57
CA GLY A 96 23.17 -11.04 9.84
C GLY A 96 21.80 -11.27 9.19
N ASN A 97 21.31 -10.38 8.31
CA ASN A 97 19.93 -10.41 7.83
C ASN A 97 19.79 -10.79 6.34
N GLU A 98 20.69 -11.62 5.82
CA GLU A 98 20.41 -12.43 4.64
C GLU A 98 19.91 -13.81 5.09
N SER A 99 18.62 -14.05 4.83
CA SER A 99 17.81 -15.27 5.03
C SER A 99 17.22 -15.50 6.42
N SER A 100 15.88 -15.46 6.46
CA SER A 100 15.00 -15.90 7.54
C SER A 100 14.94 -17.43 7.67
N CYS A 101 16.08 -18.11 7.47
CA CYS A 101 16.19 -19.57 7.44
C CYS A 101 17.19 -20.03 8.49
N GLU A 102 16.95 -21.19 9.12
CA GLU A 102 17.93 -21.74 10.04
C GLU A 102 19.26 -22.00 9.32
N PRO A 103 20.41 -21.65 9.93
CA PRO A 103 21.72 -21.92 9.35
C PRO A 103 21.91 -23.41 9.06
N CYS A 104 22.54 -23.74 7.93
CA CYS A 104 22.89 -25.13 7.62
C CYS A 104 23.83 -25.69 8.71
N ARG A 105 23.66 -26.97 9.05
CA ARG A 105 24.53 -27.67 10.03
C ARG A 105 25.99 -27.69 9.57
N GLU A 106 26.93 -27.87 10.50
CA GLU A 106 28.37 -27.98 10.19
C GLU A 106 28.63 -28.99 9.05
N ASN A 107 29.52 -28.63 8.12
CA ASN A 107 29.84 -29.35 6.87
C ASN A 107 28.74 -29.32 5.78
N TRP A 108 27.82 -28.37 5.85
CA TRP A 108 26.88 -28.02 4.78
C TRP A 108 27.03 -26.55 4.41
N THR A 109 26.99 -26.26 3.12
CA THR A 109 27.06 -24.89 2.58
C THR A 109 25.68 -24.44 2.14
N ALA A 110 25.26 -23.26 2.60
CA ALA A 110 24.00 -22.63 2.22
C ALA A 110 24.11 -21.97 0.84
N PHE A 111 23.11 -22.18 -0.02
CA PHE A 111 22.94 -21.42 -1.25
C PHE A 111 21.46 -21.38 -1.64
N GLN A 112 20.92 -20.17 -1.86
CA GLN A 112 19.55 -19.94 -2.34
C GLN A 112 18.43 -20.74 -1.64
N GLY A 113 18.47 -20.89 -0.32
CA GLY A 113 17.43 -21.60 0.41
C GLY A 113 17.60 -23.12 0.48
N SER A 114 18.70 -23.66 -0.06
CA SER A 114 19.09 -25.07 0.04
C SER A 114 20.43 -25.22 0.79
N CYS A 115 20.61 -26.34 1.47
CA CYS A 115 21.86 -26.77 2.05
C CYS A 115 22.49 -27.85 1.16
N TYR A 116 23.78 -27.69 0.85
CA TYR A 116 24.55 -28.61 0.03
C TYR A 116 25.70 -29.21 0.81
N GLN A 117 25.97 -30.50 0.60
CA GLN A 117 27.12 -31.19 1.19
C GLN A 117 27.88 -31.97 0.12
N PHE A 118 29.18 -31.67 0.02
CA PHE A 118 30.12 -32.35 -0.88
C PHE A 118 30.76 -33.51 -0.15
N SER A 119 30.71 -34.70 -0.74
CA SER A 119 31.35 -35.88 -0.15
C SER A 119 32.87 -35.80 -0.26
N THR A 120 33.56 -36.38 0.72
CA THR A 120 35.02 -36.60 0.69
C THR A 120 35.41 -38.00 0.22
N GLN A 121 34.45 -38.92 0.12
CA GLN A 121 34.63 -40.30 -0.34
C GLN A 121 34.02 -40.49 -1.73
N GLU A 122 34.27 -41.63 -2.35
CA GLU A 122 33.67 -42.00 -3.63
C GLU A 122 32.78 -43.23 -3.48
N LEU A 123 31.58 -43.17 -4.05
CA LEU A 123 30.58 -44.24 -4.01
C LEU A 123 29.99 -44.47 -5.40
N SER A 124 29.33 -45.61 -5.59
CA SER A 124 28.46 -45.82 -6.75
C SER A 124 27.20 -44.95 -6.63
N TRP A 125 26.54 -44.65 -7.74
CA TRP A 125 25.40 -43.73 -7.76
C TRP A 125 24.28 -44.14 -6.79
N PHE A 126 23.97 -45.43 -6.70
CA PHE A 126 22.94 -45.94 -5.79
C PHE A 126 23.35 -45.78 -4.32
N LYS A 127 24.60 -46.10 -3.98
CA LYS A 127 25.10 -45.92 -2.61
C LYS A 127 25.17 -44.44 -2.21
N ALA A 128 25.54 -43.56 -3.15
CA ALA A 128 25.54 -42.12 -2.94
C ALA A 128 24.12 -41.58 -2.69
N LYS A 129 23.13 -42.07 -3.46
CA LYS A 129 21.71 -41.74 -3.26
C LYS A 129 21.23 -42.17 -1.88
N ASP A 130 21.49 -43.42 -1.49
CA ASP A 130 21.08 -43.94 -0.19
C ASP A 130 21.74 -43.16 0.95
N HIS A 131 23.01 -42.77 0.80
CA HIS A 131 23.71 -41.93 1.77
C HIS A 131 23.10 -40.53 1.93
N CYS A 132 22.65 -39.89 0.85
CA CYS A 132 21.93 -38.62 0.97
C CYS A 132 20.57 -38.83 1.66
N ALA A 133 19.85 -39.91 1.32
CA ALA A 133 18.55 -40.22 1.91
C ALA A 133 18.63 -40.45 3.43
N GLU A 134 19.67 -41.14 3.93
CA GLU A 134 19.94 -41.31 5.37
C GLU A 134 20.10 -39.97 6.12
N LYS A 135 20.50 -38.90 5.43
CA LYS A 135 20.66 -37.55 5.98
C LYS A 135 19.43 -36.66 5.79
N GLY A 136 18.31 -37.23 5.34
CA GLY A 136 17.10 -36.48 4.98
C GLY A 136 17.32 -35.55 3.78
N ALA A 137 18.23 -35.92 2.89
CA ALA A 137 18.63 -35.17 1.71
C ALA A 137 18.48 -36.04 0.46
N HIS A 138 18.73 -35.48 -0.70
CA HIS A 138 18.71 -36.19 -1.96
C HIS A 138 19.95 -35.81 -2.79
N LEU A 139 20.29 -36.57 -3.84
CA LEU A 139 21.39 -36.14 -4.73
C LEU A 139 21.05 -34.79 -5.36
N VAL A 140 22.01 -33.92 -5.61
CA VAL A 140 21.68 -32.56 -6.05
C VAL A 140 20.84 -32.51 -7.34
N ILE A 141 19.85 -31.63 -7.37
CA ILE A 141 18.97 -31.36 -8.52
C ILE A 141 19.31 -29.95 -9.02
N ILE A 142 19.86 -29.84 -10.23
CA ILE A 142 20.35 -28.55 -10.72
C ILE A 142 19.30 -27.93 -11.64
N ASN A 143 18.58 -26.92 -11.15
CA ASN A 143 17.47 -26.31 -11.88
C ASN A 143 17.76 -24.88 -12.38
N SER A 144 18.90 -24.29 -12.02
CA SER A 144 19.26 -22.93 -12.45
C SER A 144 20.73 -22.77 -12.84
N GLN A 145 20.99 -21.78 -13.69
CA GLN A 145 22.36 -21.37 -14.04
C GLN A 145 23.16 -20.88 -12.82
N ALA A 146 22.49 -20.26 -11.84
CA ALA A 146 23.13 -19.75 -10.63
C ALA A 146 23.60 -20.90 -9.73
N GLU A 147 22.74 -21.90 -9.53
CA GLU A 147 23.05 -23.14 -8.82
C GLU A 147 24.15 -23.92 -9.53
N GLN A 148 24.09 -24.05 -10.86
CA GLN A 148 25.15 -24.66 -11.65
C GLN A 148 26.52 -23.99 -11.42
N LYS A 149 26.56 -22.65 -11.38
CA LYS A 149 27.79 -21.90 -11.12
C LYS A 149 28.29 -22.10 -9.69
N PHE A 150 27.39 -22.17 -8.72
CA PHE A 150 27.71 -22.43 -7.31
C PHE A 150 28.30 -23.84 -7.10
N LEU A 151 27.72 -24.85 -7.74
CA LEU A 151 28.13 -26.25 -7.63
C LEU A 151 29.37 -26.61 -8.46
N SER A 152 29.82 -25.71 -9.34
CA SER A 152 30.96 -25.96 -10.21
C SER A 152 32.19 -26.32 -9.38
N PRO A 153 32.82 -27.49 -9.61
CA PRO A 153 33.90 -27.97 -8.76
C PRO A 153 35.06 -26.99 -8.73
N LYS A 154 35.61 -26.73 -7.54
CA LYS A 154 36.86 -25.96 -7.39
C LYS A 154 38.10 -26.84 -7.63
N GLU A 155 37.92 -28.15 -7.61
CA GLU A 155 38.93 -29.18 -7.83
C GLU A 155 38.52 -30.06 -9.01
N ASN A 156 39.47 -30.79 -9.61
CA ASN A 156 39.25 -31.55 -10.83
C ASN A 156 38.47 -32.88 -10.63
N ASN A 157 37.63 -32.94 -9.58
CA ASN A 157 36.90 -34.12 -9.14
C ASN A 157 35.52 -34.20 -9.82
N GLY A 158 35.05 -35.43 -10.08
CA GLY A 158 33.70 -35.69 -10.58
C GLY A 158 32.70 -35.91 -9.44
N TYR A 159 31.49 -35.37 -9.57
CA TYR A 159 30.44 -35.48 -8.56
C TYR A 159 29.13 -36.04 -9.13
N TRP A 160 28.60 -37.13 -8.57
CA TRP A 160 27.26 -37.62 -8.87
C TRP A 160 26.20 -36.56 -8.59
N ILE A 161 25.27 -36.42 -9.54
CA ILE A 161 24.07 -35.58 -9.44
C ILE A 161 22.82 -36.46 -9.51
N GLY A 162 21.68 -35.93 -9.07
CA GLY A 162 20.42 -36.68 -8.94
C GLY A 162 19.72 -37.04 -10.24
N LEU A 163 20.41 -36.95 -11.38
CA LEU A 163 19.85 -37.13 -12.71
C LEU A 163 20.09 -38.56 -13.22
N ARG A 164 19.01 -39.25 -13.58
CA ARG A 164 19.07 -40.63 -14.09
C ARG A 164 18.09 -40.88 -15.24
N LYS A 165 18.51 -41.67 -16.22
CA LYS A 165 17.70 -42.12 -17.34
C LYS A 165 16.69 -43.18 -16.90
N GLN A 166 15.42 -43.00 -17.25
CA GLN A 166 14.39 -44.01 -17.00
C GLN A 166 14.32 -45.03 -18.15
N TYR A 167 14.15 -46.31 -17.85
CA TYR A 167 13.94 -47.35 -18.87
C TYR A 167 12.44 -47.48 -19.22
N PRO A 168 12.06 -47.98 -20.42
CA PRO A 168 12.90 -48.59 -21.47
C PRO A 168 13.26 -47.69 -22.67
N LYS A 169 12.72 -46.45 -22.76
CA LYS A 169 13.01 -45.47 -23.83
C LYS A 169 13.24 -44.05 -23.28
N GLY A 170 13.70 -43.93 -22.04
CA GLY A 170 13.45 -42.71 -21.28
C GLY A 170 14.45 -41.57 -21.46
N ILE A 171 13.91 -40.42 -21.12
CA ILE A 171 14.57 -39.14 -20.93
C ILE A 171 15.20 -39.15 -19.52
N HIS A 172 16.31 -38.45 -19.35
CA HIS A 172 16.87 -38.20 -18.01
C HIS A 172 15.86 -37.44 -17.16
N LYS A 173 15.57 -37.97 -15.99
CA LYS A 173 14.72 -37.34 -14.99
C LYS A 173 15.48 -37.19 -13.69
N TRP A 174 15.19 -36.12 -12.98
CA TRP A 174 15.65 -35.95 -11.62
C TRP A 174 15.05 -37.04 -10.73
N GLN A 175 15.66 -37.30 -9.58
CA GLN A 175 15.22 -38.38 -8.70
C GLN A 175 13.81 -38.16 -8.11
N ASP A 176 13.30 -36.93 -8.15
CA ASP A 176 11.92 -36.55 -7.80
C ASP A 176 10.92 -36.85 -8.95
N GLY A 177 11.41 -37.29 -10.11
CA GLY A 177 10.63 -37.63 -11.30
C GLY A 177 10.43 -36.48 -12.29
N SER A 178 10.88 -35.27 -11.95
CA SER A 178 10.78 -34.10 -12.82
C SER A 178 11.77 -34.18 -14.00
N VAL A 179 11.43 -33.49 -15.09
CA VAL A 179 12.29 -33.41 -16.28
C VAL A 179 13.20 -32.19 -16.15
N PRO A 180 14.49 -32.27 -16.51
CA PRO A 180 15.39 -31.12 -16.45
C PRO A 180 14.87 -29.96 -17.30
N THR A 181 14.62 -28.82 -16.65
CA THR A 181 14.31 -27.54 -17.30
C THR A 181 15.57 -26.79 -17.71
N PHE A 182 16.67 -27.06 -17.00
CA PHE A 182 18.02 -26.60 -17.30
C PHE A 182 18.91 -27.81 -17.60
N ILE A 183 19.76 -27.70 -18.63
CA ILE A 183 20.71 -28.74 -19.00
C ILE A 183 22.09 -28.12 -19.25
N ASN A 184 23.14 -28.80 -18.77
CA ASN A 184 24.52 -28.38 -18.99
C ASN A 184 25.41 -29.55 -19.46
N TRP A 185 24.89 -30.38 -20.38
CA TRP A 185 25.64 -31.49 -20.97
C TRP A 185 26.88 -30.99 -21.72
N HIS A 186 28.00 -31.67 -21.55
CA HIS A 186 29.24 -31.35 -22.27
C HIS A 186 29.10 -31.52 -23.79
N ASP A 187 28.43 -32.59 -24.22
CA ASP A 187 28.04 -32.81 -25.61
C ASP A 187 26.79 -33.71 -25.70
N THR A 188 26.28 -33.92 -26.91
CA THR A 188 25.10 -34.76 -27.15
C THR A 188 25.33 -36.25 -26.90
N ARG A 189 26.58 -36.72 -26.88
CA ARG A 189 26.94 -38.11 -26.56
C ARG A 189 27.03 -38.35 -25.05
N SER A 190 27.22 -37.27 -24.28
CA SER A 190 27.39 -37.26 -22.83
C SER A 190 26.10 -37.60 -22.07
N SER A 191 24.97 -37.77 -22.75
CA SER A 191 23.69 -38.26 -22.19
C SER A 191 23.36 -39.71 -22.61
N HIS A 192 24.34 -40.46 -23.11
CA HIS A 192 24.08 -41.83 -23.61
C HIS A 192 23.71 -42.80 -22.49
N TYR A 193 24.35 -42.68 -21.32
CA TYR A 193 24.27 -43.63 -20.21
C TYR A 193 23.26 -43.20 -19.14
N ASP A 194 23.08 -44.07 -18.15
CA ASP A 194 21.97 -43.97 -17.20
C ASP A 194 22.14 -42.89 -16.14
N CYS A 195 23.30 -42.81 -15.49
CA CYS A 195 23.51 -41.93 -14.33
C CYS A 195 24.42 -40.76 -14.67
N ALA A 196 24.00 -39.54 -14.35
CA ALA A 196 24.76 -38.34 -14.65
C ALA A 196 25.66 -37.90 -13.49
N PHE A 197 26.76 -37.24 -13.84
CA PHE A 197 27.70 -36.63 -12.93
C PHE A 197 28.18 -35.28 -13.48
N LEU A 198 28.54 -34.40 -12.56
CA LEU A 198 29.19 -33.12 -12.80
C LEU A 198 30.70 -33.36 -12.94
N MET A 199 31.29 -32.90 -14.04
CA MET A 199 32.72 -33.01 -14.28
C MET A 199 33.49 -31.85 -13.64
N GLY A 200 34.80 -32.01 -13.47
CA GLY A 200 35.69 -30.95 -12.98
C GLY A 200 35.67 -29.67 -13.83
N SER A 201 35.25 -29.76 -15.11
CA SER A 201 35.05 -28.59 -15.98
C SER A 201 33.74 -27.83 -15.73
N GLY A 202 32.86 -28.35 -14.86
CA GLY A 202 31.53 -27.78 -14.59
C GLY A 202 30.42 -28.26 -15.52
N SER A 203 30.72 -28.96 -16.63
CA SER A 203 29.70 -29.57 -17.51
C SER A 203 29.28 -30.96 -17.00
N TRP A 204 28.13 -31.44 -17.48
CA TRP A 204 27.58 -32.75 -17.12
C TRP A 204 27.98 -33.83 -18.12
N SER A 205 28.18 -35.04 -17.61
CA SER A 205 28.30 -36.26 -18.41
C SER A 205 27.56 -37.41 -17.74
N SER A 206 27.43 -38.54 -18.43
CA SER A 206 26.73 -39.72 -17.92
C SER A 206 27.56 -40.98 -18.08
N THR A 207 27.37 -41.92 -17.17
CA THR A 207 27.97 -43.25 -17.22
C THR A 207 27.02 -44.27 -16.58
N THR A 208 27.45 -45.53 -16.53
CA THR A 208 26.68 -46.59 -15.87
C THR A 208 26.70 -46.39 -14.34
N CYS A 209 25.56 -46.62 -13.70
CA CYS A 209 25.36 -46.32 -12.28
C CYS A 209 26.16 -47.20 -11.30
N TYR A 210 26.75 -48.30 -11.79
CA TYR A 210 27.36 -49.35 -10.96
C TYR A 210 28.86 -49.55 -11.20
N ALA A 211 29.40 -49.10 -12.35
CA ALA A 211 30.77 -49.43 -12.73
C ALA A 211 31.81 -48.40 -12.28
N TYR A 212 31.36 -47.24 -11.79
CA TYR A 212 32.23 -46.12 -11.43
C TYR A 212 31.89 -45.60 -10.04
N TRP A 213 32.91 -45.02 -9.42
CA TRP A 213 32.83 -44.34 -8.14
C TRP A 213 33.19 -42.89 -8.39
N TYR A 214 32.34 -41.99 -7.93
CA TYR A 214 32.60 -40.56 -7.92
C TYR A 214 32.24 -40.03 -6.54
N HIS A 215 32.73 -38.84 -6.24
CA HIS A 215 32.16 -38.03 -5.18
C HIS A 215 30.69 -37.75 -5.49
N TRP A 216 29.93 -37.23 -4.54
CA TRP A 216 28.52 -36.88 -4.71
C TRP A 216 28.17 -35.62 -3.94
N ILE A 217 27.08 -34.98 -4.35
CA ILE A 217 26.57 -33.79 -3.69
C ILE A 217 25.17 -34.11 -3.19
N CYS A 218 24.97 -33.96 -1.89
CA CYS A 218 23.65 -34.02 -1.28
C CYS A 218 23.05 -32.62 -1.19
N GLU A 219 21.75 -32.52 -1.42
CA GLU A 219 20.95 -31.30 -1.33
C GLU A 219 19.73 -31.56 -0.45
N LYS A 220 19.38 -30.58 0.38
CA LYS A 220 18.10 -30.53 1.08
C LYS A 220 17.66 -29.08 1.28
N PRO A 221 16.35 -28.81 1.39
CA PRO A 221 15.87 -27.46 1.70
C PRO A 221 16.42 -26.99 3.04
N GLN A 222 16.72 -25.70 3.14
CA GLN A 222 16.92 -25.05 4.44
C GLN A 222 15.60 -25.08 5.21
N ASN A 223 15.69 -25.22 6.53
CA ASN A 223 14.52 -25.10 7.39
C ASN A 223 14.16 -23.61 7.50
N CYS A 224 13.43 -23.13 6.50
CA CYS A 224 12.80 -21.83 6.49
C CYS A 224 11.33 -22.06 6.86
N PRO A 225 10.75 -21.35 7.84
CA PRO A 225 9.31 -21.44 8.09
C PRO A 225 8.53 -21.12 6.79
N ASP A 226 7.97 -22.19 6.23
CA ASP A 226 7.05 -22.38 5.10
C ASP A 226 7.14 -21.45 3.86
N MET A 227 7.74 -21.98 2.80
CA MET A 227 7.20 -21.83 1.44
C MET A 227 6.54 -23.14 1.01
N GLU A 228 5.40 -23.47 1.62
CA GLU A 228 4.49 -24.46 1.04
C GLU A 228 3.77 -23.84 -0.18
N ASN A 229 3.46 -24.68 -1.17
CA ASN A 229 2.77 -24.38 -2.43
C ASN A 229 1.51 -23.50 -2.24
N GLN A 230 1.67 -22.19 -2.15
CA GLN A 230 0.59 -21.23 -2.26
C GLN A 230 0.45 -20.89 -3.74
N THR A 231 -0.72 -21.19 -4.32
CA THR A 231 -1.20 -20.45 -5.49
C THR A 231 -1.32 -18.98 -5.08
N ARG A 232 -0.23 -18.22 -5.18
CA ARG A 232 -0.25 -16.77 -4.98
C ARG A 232 -1.27 -16.21 -5.94
N VAL A 233 -2.27 -15.51 -5.40
CA VAL A 233 -3.21 -14.73 -6.21
C VAL A 233 -2.37 -13.69 -6.96
N PHE A 234 -2.23 -13.86 -8.27
CA PHE A 234 -1.42 -12.96 -9.11
C PHE A 234 -2.10 -11.61 -9.31
N GLU A 235 -3.44 -11.57 -9.28
CA GLU A 235 -4.24 -10.36 -9.48
C GLU A 235 -5.57 -10.46 -8.73
N PHE A 236 -5.99 -9.36 -8.07
CA PHE A 236 -7.35 -9.22 -7.51
C PHE A 236 -8.26 -8.49 -8.49
N ILE A 237 -9.54 -8.89 -8.57
CA ILE A 237 -10.59 -8.32 -9.41
C ILE A 237 -11.52 -7.50 -8.52
N LEU A 238 -11.62 -6.19 -8.75
CA LEU A 238 -12.50 -5.28 -8.04
C LEU A 238 -13.88 -5.24 -8.72
N LEU A 239 -14.89 -5.89 -8.15
CA LEU A 239 -16.20 -6.01 -8.80
C LEU A 239 -17.02 -4.71 -8.85
N GLY A 240 -16.60 -3.66 -8.13
CA GLY A 240 -17.22 -2.33 -8.21
C GLY A 240 -18.65 -2.27 -7.69
N LEU A 241 -19.35 -1.17 -7.99
CA LEU A 241 -20.61 -0.73 -7.37
C LEU A 241 -21.91 -1.06 -8.13
N SER A 242 -21.84 -1.33 -9.44
CA SER A 242 -23.02 -1.72 -10.23
C SER A 242 -22.59 -2.40 -11.53
N GLU A 243 -23.30 -3.46 -11.90
CA GLU A 243 -23.15 -4.18 -13.18
C GLU A 243 -24.00 -3.56 -14.29
N GLN A 244 -24.94 -2.66 -13.97
CA GLN A 244 -25.82 -2.04 -14.95
C GLN A 244 -25.11 -0.86 -15.67
N PRO A 245 -25.02 -0.87 -17.02
CA PRO A 245 -24.22 0.10 -17.77
C PRO A 245 -24.70 1.54 -17.62
N LEU A 246 -26.01 1.77 -17.51
CA LEU A 246 -26.57 3.11 -17.31
C LEU A 246 -26.22 3.68 -15.93
N GLN A 247 -26.33 2.85 -14.88
CA GLN A 247 -26.00 3.24 -13.51
C GLN A 247 -24.49 3.49 -13.36
N GLN A 248 -23.66 2.67 -14.02
CA GLN A 248 -22.22 2.84 -14.06
C GLN A 248 -21.81 4.17 -14.72
N GLN A 249 -22.45 4.57 -15.83
CA GLN A 249 -22.18 5.86 -16.49
C GLN A 249 -22.52 7.05 -15.58
N VAL A 250 -23.68 7.02 -14.92
CA VAL A 250 -24.07 8.05 -13.95
C VAL A 250 -23.05 8.14 -12.81
N LEU A 251 -22.62 6.98 -12.31
CA LEU A 251 -21.68 6.89 -11.21
C LEU A 251 -20.28 7.43 -11.56
N ILE A 252 -19.79 7.13 -12.77
CA ILE A 252 -18.53 7.68 -13.29
C ILE A 252 -18.63 9.21 -13.36
N GLY A 253 -19.68 9.73 -14.01
CA GLY A 253 -19.87 11.17 -14.18
C GLY A 253 -19.97 11.90 -12.85
N MET A 254 -20.78 11.38 -11.92
CA MET A 254 -20.95 11.94 -10.58
C MET A 254 -19.63 11.89 -9.79
N SER A 255 -18.98 10.73 -9.71
CA SER A 255 -17.75 10.56 -8.92
C SER A 255 -16.59 11.40 -9.46
N CYS A 256 -16.45 11.50 -10.79
CA CYS A 256 -15.44 12.34 -11.44
C CYS A 256 -15.71 13.82 -11.14
N SER A 257 -16.95 14.27 -11.26
CA SER A 257 -17.32 15.67 -10.98
C SER A 257 -17.06 16.05 -9.52
N LEU A 258 -17.49 15.21 -8.57
CA LEU A 258 -17.27 15.43 -7.15
C LEU A 258 -15.77 15.44 -6.80
N TYR A 259 -14.98 14.53 -7.38
CA TYR A 259 -13.54 14.48 -7.19
C TYR A 259 -12.84 15.75 -7.68
N LEU A 260 -13.12 16.19 -8.91
CA LEU A 260 -12.49 17.38 -9.48
C LEU A 260 -12.86 18.64 -8.70
N ILE A 261 -14.14 18.80 -8.35
CA ILE A 261 -14.60 19.96 -7.58
C ILE A 261 -14.00 19.93 -6.16
N GLY A 262 -13.97 18.77 -5.51
CA GLY A 262 -13.38 18.60 -4.18
C GLY A 262 -11.88 18.90 -4.17
N CYS A 263 -11.13 18.32 -5.11
CA CYS A 263 -9.69 18.58 -5.26
C CYS A 263 -9.40 20.06 -5.52
N MET A 264 -10.13 20.68 -6.45
CA MET A 264 -9.98 22.10 -6.74
C MET A 264 -10.31 22.97 -5.52
N GLY A 265 -11.40 22.68 -4.81
CA GLY A 265 -11.81 23.43 -3.61
C GLY A 265 -10.78 23.34 -2.49
N ASN A 266 -10.25 22.15 -2.22
CA ASN A 266 -9.20 21.94 -1.23
C ASN A 266 -7.88 22.58 -1.65
N LEU A 267 -7.49 22.49 -2.92
CA LEU A 267 -6.29 23.17 -3.43
C LEU A 267 -6.41 24.70 -3.33
N LEU A 268 -7.57 25.26 -3.68
CA LEU A 268 -7.83 26.69 -3.51
C LEU A 268 -7.79 27.12 -2.04
N THR A 269 -8.23 26.25 -1.13
CA THR A 269 -8.16 26.50 0.32
C THR A 269 -6.70 26.59 0.78
N ILE A 270 -5.88 25.61 0.40
CA ILE A 270 -4.44 25.61 0.70
C ILE A 270 -3.77 26.87 0.11
N LEU A 271 -3.98 27.15 -1.17
CA LEU A 271 -3.38 28.31 -1.85
C LEU A 271 -3.85 29.63 -1.23
N ALA A 272 -5.13 29.77 -0.88
CA ALA A 272 -5.63 30.99 -0.23
C ALA A 272 -4.93 31.23 1.11
N ILE A 273 -4.72 30.17 1.91
CA ILE A 273 -4.06 30.25 3.20
C ILE A 273 -2.57 30.57 3.04
N LEU A 274 -1.89 29.99 2.06
CA LEU A 274 -0.47 30.23 1.80
C LEU A 274 -0.20 31.64 1.23
N LEU A 275 -1.12 32.18 0.44
CA LEU A 275 -0.93 33.45 -0.27
C LEU A 275 -1.47 34.67 0.50
N ASP A 276 -2.34 34.49 1.49
CA ASP A 276 -2.92 35.57 2.28
C ASP A 276 -2.41 35.53 3.74
N PRO A 277 -1.48 36.43 4.12
CA PRO A 277 -0.96 36.49 5.48
C PRO A 277 -2.02 36.72 6.56
N HIS A 278 -3.17 37.30 6.22
CA HIS A 278 -4.27 37.48 7.19
C HIS A 278 -4.89 36.14 7.62
N LEU A 279 -4.70 35.08 6.83
CA LEU A 279 -5.13 33.74 7.15
C LEU A 279 -4.06 32.93 7.90
N HIS A 280 -2.92 33.50 8.27
CA HIS A 280 -1.89 32.78 9.03
C HIS A 280 -2.24 32.65 10.52
N SER A 281 -3.31 31.92 10.82
CA SER A 281 -3.72 31.56 12.18
C SER A 281 -3.71 30.04 12.40
N PRO A 282 -3.62 29.55 13.66
CA PRO A 282 -3.63 28.11 13.97
C PRO A 282 -4.80 27.36 13.33
N MET A 283 -6.00 27.97 13.32
CA MET A 283 -7.20 27.38 12.71
C MET A 283 -7.00 27.06 11.23
N TYR A 284 -6.49 28.03 10.47
CA TYR A 284 -6.30 27.89 9.04
C TYR A 284 -5.10 26.98 8.74
N PHE A 285 -4.10 26.93 9.61
CA PHE A 285 -3.02 25.95 9.51
C PHE A 285 -3.54 24.50 9.61
N PHE A 286 -4.42 24.20 10.57
CA PHE A 286 -5.07 22.88 10.64
C PHE A 286 -6.00 22.63 9.45
N LEU A 287 -6.74 23.65 9.01
CA LEU A 287 -7.61 23.54 7.83
C LEU A 287 -6.81 23.21 6.56
N SER A 288 -5.63 23.80 6.38
CA SER A 288 -4.77 23.49 5.23
C SER A 288 -4.27 22.04 5.25
N ASN A 289 -3.97 21.50 6.44
CA ASN A 289 -3.60 20.09 6.59
C ASN A 289 -4.80 19.16 6.36
N LEU A 290 -6.00 19.55 6.80
CA LEU A 290 -7.23 18.82 6.53
C LEU A 290 -7.50 18.77 5.02
N SER A 291 -7.40 19.90 4.33
CA SER A 291 -7.54 19.97 2.87
C SER A 291 -6.50 19.12 2.13
N LEU A 292 -5.27 19.02 2.64
CA LEU A 292 -4.26 18.12 2.08
C LEU A 292 -4.66 16.65 2.26
N LEU A 293 -5.11 16.28 3.45
CA LEU A 293 -5.59 14.93 3.74
C LEU A 293 -6.81 14.56 2.89
N ASP A 294 -7.76 15.49 2.69
CA ASP A 294 -8.94 15.33 1.84
C ASP A 294 -8.55 14.99 0.38
N ILE A 295 -7.55 15.69 -0.16
CA ILE A 295 -6.98 15.46 -1.48
C ILE A 295 -6.31 14.08 -1.53
N CYS A 296 -5.41 13.76 -0.59
CA CYS A 296 -4.72 12.48 -0.53
C CYS A 296 -5.66 11.27 -0.39
N PHE A 297 -6.66 11.39 0.49
CA PHE A 297 -7.62 10.33 0.80
C PHE A 297 -8.50 9.98 -0.41
N THR A 298 -9.10 11.00 -1.04
CA THR A 298 -9.93 10.80 -2.25
C THR A 298 -9.12 10.23 -3.42
N SER A 299 -7.87 10.67 -3.57
CA SER A 299 -6.98 10.26 -4.67
C SER A 299 -6.48 8.83 -4.54
N THR A 300 -6.53 8.25 -3.35
CA THR A 300 -6.16 6.85 -3.12
C THR A 300 -7.16 5.88 -3.76
N THR A 301 -8.44 6.27 -3.89
CA THR A 301 -9.53 5.36 -4.28
C THR A 301 -10.25 5.77 -5.56
N VAL A 302 -10.58 7.06 -5.71
CA VAL A 302 -11.43 7.54 -6.81
C VAL A 302 -10.77 7.41 -8.19
N PRO A 303 -9.49 7.80 -8.39
CA PRO A 303 -8.79 7.61 -9.65
C PRO A 303 -8.80 6.16 -10.14
N LYS A 304 -8.43 5.22 -9.27
CA LYS A 304 -8.39 3.80 -9.61
C LYS A 304 -9.77 3.25 -9.91
N MET A 305 -10.79 3.66 -9.15
CA MET A 305 -12.19 3.33 -9.42
C MET A 305 -12.62 3.81 -10.81
N LEU A 306 -12.32 5.06 -11.17
CA LEU A 306 -12.67 5.64 -12.48
C LEU A 306 -11.97 4.91 -13.63
N VAL A 307 -10.67 4.60 -13.50
CA VAL A 307 -9.91 3.85 -14.50
C VAL A 307 -10.48 2.44 -14.67
N ASN A 308 -10.81 1.75 -13.58
CA ASN A 308 -11.39 0.41 -13.64
C ASN A 308 -12.73 0.40 -14.38
N TYR A 309 -13.56 1.43 -14.18
CA TYR A 309 -14.83 1.59 -14.88
C TYR A 309 -14.69 1.97 -16.36
N LEU A 310 -13.75 2.86 -16.69
CA LEU A 310 -13.55 3.33 -18.06
C LEU A 310 -12.84 2.29 -18.94
N CYS A 311 -11.80 1.64 -18.40
CA CYS A 311 -11.02 0.63 -19.12
C CYS A 311 -11.69 -0.76 -19.14
N ARG A 312 -12.80 -0.95 -18.42
CA ARG A 312 -13.44 -2.26 -18.17
C ARG A 312 -12.44 -3.33 -17.69
N HIS A 313 -11.37 -2.88 -17.05
CA HIS A 313 -10.28 -3.71 -16.56
C HIS A 313 -10.14 -3.44 -15.07
N SER A 314 -10.81 -4.26 -14.27
CA SER A 314 -10.97 -4.04 -12.84
C SER A 314 -9.92 -4.74 -11.99
N THR A 315 -8.78 -5.13 -12.58
CA THR A 315 -7.74 -5.83 -11.82
C THR A 315 -6.81 -4.87 -11.08
N ILE A 316 -6.31 -5.33 -9.94
CA ILE A 316 -5.31 -4.67 -9.11
C ILE A 316 -4.30 -5.71 -8.63
N SER A 317 -3.01 -5.40 -8.73
CA SER A 317 -1.97 -6.29 -8.22
C SER A 317 -1.98 -6.32 -6.69
N PRO A 318 -1.49 -7.40 -6.05
CA PRO A 318 -1.39 -7.47 -4.59
C PRO A 318 -0.61 -6.30 -3.96
N GLN A 319 0.46 -5.84 -4.62
CA GLN A 319 1.28 -4.71 -4.14
C GLN A 319 0.53 -3.38 -4.24
N ALA A 320 -0.19 -3.15 -5.34
CA ALA A 320 -1.02 -1.96 -5.50
C ALA A 320 -2.21 -1.97 -4.52
N CYS A 321 -2.78 -3.15 -4.25
CA CYS A 321 -3.84 -3.35 -3.27
C CYS A 321 -3.36 -3.05 -1.84
N LEU A 322 -2.15 -3.51 -1.50
CA LEU A 322 -1.46 -3.20 -0.24
C LEU A 322 -1.27 -1.70 -0.08
N ALA A 323 -0.68 -1.04 -1.08
CA ALA A 323 -0.45 0.40 -1.05
C ALA A 323 -1.77 1.19 -0.93
N GLN A 324 -2.79 0.82 -1.71
CA GLN A 324 -4.11 1.46 -1.66
C GLN A 324 -4.74 1.34 -0.26
N MET A 325 -4.70 0.15 0.34
CA MET A 325 -5.24 -0.06 1.70
C MET A 325 -4.43 0.72 2.75
N TYR A 326 -3.10 0.72 2.65
CA TYR A 326 -2.24 1.46 3.56
C TYR A 326 -2.55 2.96 3.56
N PHE A 327 -2.55 3.60 2.38
CA PHE A 327 -2.81 5.03 2.28
C PHE A 327 -4.24 5.38 2.67
N PHE A 328 -5.21 4.51 2.35
CA PHE A 328 -6.59 4.70 2.75
C PHE A 328 -6.77 4.76 4.26
N ILE A 329 -6.19 3.80 4.99
CA ILE A 329 -6.24 3.77 6.46
C ILE A 329 -5.47 4.95 7.05
N ALA A 330 -4.27 5.25 6.51
CA ALA A 330 -3.42 6.32 7.02
C ALA A 330 -4.10 7.69 6.91
N PHE A 331 -4.64 8.05 5.74
CA PHE A 331 -5.26 9.36 5.56
C PHE A 331 -6.59 9.47 6.32
N GLY A 332 -7.43 8.43 6.33
CA GLY A 332 -8.70 8.46 7.08
C GLY A 332 -8.51 8.51 8.60
N ALA A 333 -7.49 7.83 9.13
CA ALA A 333 -7.13 7.92 10.55
C ALA A 333 -6.54 9.31 10.89
N ALA A 334 -5.66 9.84 10.04
CA ALA A 334 -5.08 11.18 10.22
C ALA A 334 -6.18 12.26 10.21
N GLU A 335 -7.15 12.17 9.30
CA GLU A 335 -8.31 13.07 9.25
C GLU A 335 -9.11 13.06 10.56
N SER A 336 -9.42 11.86 11.06
CA SER A 336 -10.20 11.69 12.30
C SER A 336 -9.49 12.24 13.55
N ILE A 337 -8.17 12.04 13.64
CA ILE A 337 -7.34 12.58 14.72
C ILE A 337 -7.20 14.11 14.58
N LEU A 338 -7.02 14.62 13.36
CA LEU A 338 -6.91 16.06 13.10
C LEU A 338 -8.21 16.80 13.42
N LEU A 339 -9.38 16.22 13.14
CA LEU A 339 -10.68 16.77 13.57
C LEU A 339 -10.76 16.89 15.11
N SER A 340 -10.16 15.97 15.84
CA SER A 340 -10.09 16.05 17.31
C SER A 340 -9.16 17.19 17.77
N VAL A 341 -8.03 17.38 17.08
CA VAL A 341 -7.12 18.51 17.31
C VAL A 341 -7.81 19.84 17.01
N MET A 342 -8.59 19.92 15.92
CA MET A 342 -9.38 21.11 15.60
C MET A 342 -10.45 21.40 16.66
N ALA A 343 -11.09 20.38 17.24
CA ALA A 343 -12.00 20.56 18.38
C ALA A 343 -11.28 21.12 19.62
N TYR A 344 -10.06 20.65 19.89
CA TYR A 344 -9.21 21.16 20.97
C TYR A 344 -8.80 22.63 20.75
N ASP A 345 -8.43 22.98 19.51
CA ASP A 345 -8.16 24.37 19.11
C ASP A 345 -9.37 25.28 19.36
N ARG A 346 -10.58 24.86 18.94
CA ARG A 346 -11.83 25.59 19.21
C ARG A 346 -12.10 25.72 20.71
N TYR A 347 -11.83 24.66 21.48
CA TYR A 347 -11.97 24.68 22.93
C TYR A 347 -11.08 25.75 23.56
N LEU A 348 -9.80 25.80 23.21
CA LEU A 348 -8.87 26.80 23.74
C LEU A 348 -9.26 28.23 23.33
N ALA A 349 -9.68 28.42 22.08
CA ALA A 349 -10.08 29.73 21.56
C ALA A 349 -11.28 30.33 22.32
N ILE A 350 -12.25 29.49 22.74
CA ILE A 350 -13.48 29.94 23.42
C ILE A 350 -13.33 29.91 24.94
N CYS A 351 -12.73 28.87 25.51
CA CYS A 351 -12.67 28.67 26.97
C CYS A 351 -11.46 29.38 27.60
N CYS A 352 -10.40 29.66 26.85
CA CYS A 352 -9.17 30.26 27.35
C CYS A 352 -8.65 31.42 26.46
N PRO A 353 -9.51 32.39 26.08
CA PRO A 353 -9.17 33.38 25.03
C PRO A 353 -7.93 34.22 25.34
N LEU A 354 -7.68 34.57 26.62
CA LEU A 354 -6.52 35.39 27.03
C LEU A 354 -5.18 34.65 26.91
N HIS A 355 -5.19 33.32 27.02
CA HIS A 355 -3.98 32.50 26.95
C HIS A 355 -3.84 31.77 25.61
N TYR A 356 -4.84 31.89 24.73
CA TYR A 356 -4.92 31.14 23.48
C TYR A 356 -3.66 31.31 22.62
N MET A 357 -3.19 32.55 22.38
CA MET A 357 -2.01 32.78 21.53
C MET A 357 -0.70 32.29 22.16
N THR A 358 -0.61 32.28 23.49
CA THR A 358 0.54 31.74 24.22
C THR A 358 0.55 30.21 24.18
N ILE A 359 -0.65 29.60 24.26
CA ILE A 359 -0.84 28.15 24.24
C ILE A 359 -0.76 27.59 22.83
N MET A 360 -1.33 28.24 21.81
CA MET A 360 -1.33 27.83 20.40
C MET A 360 -0.22 28.55 19.63
N ASN A 361 1.00 28.43 20.16
CA ASN A 361 2.18 28.90 19.48
C ASN A 361 2.57 27.96 18.32
N VAL A 362 3.47 28.44 17.47
CA VAL A 362 3.97 27.73 16.28
C VAL A 362 4.43 26.31 16.58
N LEU A 363 5.24 26.11 17.63
CA LEU A 363 5.76 24.79 17.99
C LEU A 363 4.64 23.81 18.35
N ARG A 364 3.67 24.25 19.15
CA ARG A 364 2.54 23.40 19.53
C ARG A 364 1.63 23.10 18.36
N CYS A 365 1.38 24.07 17.47
CA CYS A 365 0.64 23.82 16.23
C CYS A 365 1.35 22.78 15.36
N ALA A 366 2.67 22.88 15.19
CA ALA A 366 3.45 21.90 14.46
C ALA A 366 3.34 20.50 15.08
N LEU A 367 3.55 20.37 16.39
CA LEU A 367 3.41 19.10 17.11
C LEU A 367 2.00 18.51 16.97
N LEU A 368 0.96 19.33 17.08
CA LEU A 368 -0.45 18.93 16.95
C LEU A 368 -0.82 18.47 15.54
N VAL A 369 -0.04 18.86 14.51
CA VAL A 369 -0.17 18.31 13.14
C VAL A 369 0.67 17.05 12.98
N THR A 370 1.90 17.02 13.50
CA THR A 370 2.78 15.85 13.39
C THR A 370 2.16 14.60 14.02
N VAL A 371 1.50 14.73 15.18
CA VAL A 371 0.86 13.60 15.88
C VAL A 371 -0.16 12.85 14.99
N PRO A 372 -1.17 13.50 14.37
CA PRO A 372 -2.05 12.85 13.40
C PRO A 372 -1.30 12.09 12.30
N TRP A 373 -0.30 12.72 11.67
CA TRP A 373 0.47 12.11 10.59
C TRP A 373 1.23 10.86 11.07
N THR A 374 1.99 10.95 12.15
CA THR A 374 2.83 9.85 12.63
C THR A 374 2.00 8.70 13.20
N SER A 375 1.00 9.02 14.04
CA SER A 375 0.16 8.00 14.67
C SER A 375 -0.71 7.26 13.66
N ALA A 376 -1.28 7.96 12.68
CA ALA A 376 -2.09 7.32 11.64
C ALA A 376 -1.27 6.43 10.70
N ASN A 377 -0.05 6.84 10.34
CA ASN A 377 0.87 5.99 9.57
C ASN A 377 1.26 4.74 10.35
N LEU A 378 1.53 4.86 11.66
CA LEU A 378 1.81 3.71 12.51
C LEU A 378 0.63 2.74 12.59
N ILE A 379 -0.58 3.27 12.79
CA ILE A 379 -1.83 2.48 12.79
C ILE A 379 -1.95 1.74 11.45
N SER A 380 -1.80 2.45 10.33
CA SER A 380 -1.92 1.86 8.99
C SER A 380 -0.87 0.78 8.72
N MET A 381 0.38 1.01 9.11
CA MET A 381 1.46 0.03 8.98
C MET A 381 1.11 -1.26 9.72
N VAL A 382 0.70 -1.17 10.99
CA VAL A 382 0.29 -2.33 11.79
C VAL A 382 -0.87 -3.08 11.14
N HIS A 383 -1.90 -2.35 10.69
CA HIS A 383 -3.05 -2.96 10.00
C HIS A 383 -2.65 -3.69 8.72
N THR A 384 -1.79 -3.05 7.92
CA THR A 384 -1.34 -3.58 6.64
C THR A 384 -0.50 -4.84 6.83
N ILE A 385 0.45 -4.81 7.78
CA ILE A 385 1.26 -5.97 8.16
C ILE A 385 0.35 -7.12 8.59
N LEU A 386 -0.58 -6.88 9.53
CA LEU A 386 -1.46 -7.93 10.05
C LEU A 386 -2.36 -8.55 8.96
N VAL A 387 -2.92 -7.75 8.06
CA VAL A 387 -3.80 -8.25 6.98
C VAL A 387 -3.00 -8.99 5.91
N PHE A 388 -1.83 -8.48 5.49
CA PHE A 388 -1.03 -9.08 4.42
C PHE A 388 -0.12 -10.23 4.88
N HIS A 389 0.03 -10.45 6.20
CA HIS A 389 0.58 -11.71 6.73
C HIS A 389 -0.40 -12.89 6.63
N LEU A 390 -1.70 -12.62 6.44
CA LEU A 390 -2.67 -13.69 6.21
C LEU A 390 -2.49 -14.29 4.83
N THR A 391 -2.80 -15.58 4.71
CA THR A 391 -2.81 -16.26 3.42
C THR A 391 -4.17 -16.04 2.75
N PHE A 392 -4.16 -15.55 1.50
CA PHE A 392 -5.37 -15.40 0.70
C PHE A 392 -5.59 -16.66 -0.15
N CYS A 393 -6.65 -17.42 0.14
CA CYS A 393 -7.03 -18.60 -0.67
C CYS A 393 -8.48 -18.57 -1.16
N GLY A 394 -9.23 -17.51 -0.85
CA GLY A 394 -10.51 -17.24 -1.49
C GLY A 394 -10.37 -16.94 -2.98
N PRO A 395 -11.49 -16.84 -3.71
CA PRO A 395 -11.47 -16.36 -5.09
C PRO A 395 -10.77 -15.00 -5.14
N ASN A 396 -10.14 -14.67 -6.27
CA ASN A 396 -9.44 -13.41 -6.42
C ASN A 396 -10.38 -12.20 -6.61
N GLU A 397 -11.63 -12.28 -6.13
CA GLU A 397 -12.69 -11.32 -6.36
C GLU A 397 -12.98 -10.51 -5.09
N ILE A 398 -12.74 -9.21 -5.15
CA ILE A 398 -13.05 -8.26 -4.08
C ILE A 398 -14.37 -7.57 -4.46
N HIS A 399 -15.44 -7.85 -3.70
CA HIS A 399 -16.74 -7.18 -3.81
C HIS A 399 -16.70 -5.75 -3.22
N HIS A 400 -15.82 -4.92 -3.76
CA HIS A 400 -15.64 -3.51 -3.41
C HIS A 400 -14.93 -2.78 -4.56
N PHE A 401 -15.07 -1.46 -4.65
CA PHE A 401 -14.41 -0.65 -5.70
C PHE A 401 -12.94 -0.30 -5.38
N ALA A 402 -12.50 -0.61 -4.16
CA ALA A 402 -11.16 -0.36 -3.64
C ALA A 402 -10.72 -1.48 -2.68
N CYS A 403 -9.42 -1.64 -2.48
CA CYS A 403 -8.86 -2.56 -1.50
C CYS A 403 -9.13 -2.07 -0.07
N HIS A 404 -10.02 -2.77 0.62
CA HIS A 404 -10.48 -2.43 1.95
C HIS A 404 -10.44 -3.67 2.87
N VAL A 405 -10.27 -3.45 4.17
CA VAL A 405 -9.97 -4.52 5.15
C VAL A 405 -11.07 -5.60 5.22
N PRO A 406 -12.35 -5.30 5.53
CA PRO A 406 -13.37 -6.34 5.61
C PRO A 406 -13.55 -7.21 4.35
N PRO A 407 -13.55 -6.66 3.11
CA PRO A 407 -13.53 -7.47 1.90
C PRO A 407 -12.30 -8.38 1.78
N LEU A 408 -11.09 -7.88 2.09
CA LEU A 408 -9.85 -8.67 2.04
C LEU A 408 -9.85 -9.82 3.06
N LEU A 409 -10.35 -9.57 4.27
CA LEU A 409 -10.46 -10.60 5.32
C LEU A 409 -11.42 -11.74 4.95
N LYS A 410 -12.40 -11.53 4.06
CA LYS A 410 -13.27 -12.60 3.53
C LYS A 410 -12.53 -13.54 2.57
N LEU A 411 -11.44 -13.07 1.97
CA LEU A 411 -10.61 -13.85 1.03
C LEU A 411 -9.46 -14.58 1.74
N ALA A 412 -9.17 -14.19 2.98
CA ALA A 412 -8.13 -14.80 3.79
C ALA A 412 -8.59 -16.15 4.38
N CYS A 413 -7.64 -17.06 4.58
CA CYS A 413 -7.84 -18.33 5.26
C CYS A 413 -6.74 -18.63 6.26
N GLY A 414 -7.05 -19.53 7.18
CA GLY A 414 -6.23 -19.86 8.34
C GLY A 414 -6.95 -19.64 9.66
N THR A 415 -6.41 -20.21 10.72
CA THR A 415 -6.95 -20.11 12.09
C THR A 415 -6.81 -18.69 12.67
N ASP A 416 -5.88 -17.88 12.15
CA ASP A 416 -5.58 -16.54 12.65
C ASP A 416 -6.52 -15.45 12.09
N VAL A 417 -7.24 -15.72 10.99
CA VAL A 417 -8.17 -14.77 10.34
C VAL A 417 -9.16 -14.13 11.33
N PRO A 418 -9.93 -14.89 12.15
CA PRO A 418 -10.86 -14.27 13.10
C PRO A 418 -10.16 -13.45 14.20
N VAL A 419 -8.93 -13.80 14.57
CA VAL A 419 -8.14 -13.06 15.57
C VAL A 419 -7.69 -11.72 14.98
N VAL A 420 -7.09 -11.75 13.79
CA VAL A 420 -6.67 -10.55 13.05
C VAL A 420 -7.87 -9.65 12.73
N ALA A 421 -8.98 -10.22 12.26
CA ALA A 421 -10.20 -9.47 11.96
C ALA A 421 -10.76 -8.74 13.20
N LYS A 422 -10.81 -9.42 14.35
CA LYS A 422 -11.23 -8.80 15.62
C LYS A 422 -10.23 -7.76 16.11
N GLY A 423 -8.92 -8.04 16.01
CA GLY A 423 -7.87 -7.13 16.44
C GLY A 423 -7.88 -5.82 15.65
N VAL A 424 -7.87 -5.91 14.32
CA VAL A 424 -7.98 -4.76 13.41
C VAL A 424 -9.29 -4.00 13.64
N GLY A 425 -10.42 -4.71 13.70
CA GLY A 425 -11.72 -4.08 13.98
C GLY A 425 -11.74 -3.31 15.31
N LEU A 426 -11.18 -3.90 16.37
CA LEU A 426 -11.10 -3.27 17.68
C LEU A 426 -10.25 -2.01 17.67
N VAL A 427 -9.06 -2.03 17.04
CA VAL A 427 -8.19 -0.86 16.97
C VAL A 427 -8.87 0.28 16.19
N CYS A 428 -9.50 -0.02 15.05
CA CYS A 428 -10.28 0.98 14.29
C CYS A 428 -11.42 1.58 15.12
N ILE A 429 -12.20 0.75 15.80
CA ILE A 429 -13.32 1.20 16.64
C ILE A 429 -12.81 2.07 17.80
N MET A 430 -11.75 1.63 18.49
CA MET A 430 -11.16 2.38 19.60
C MET A 430 -10.60 3.73 19.14
N ALA A 431 -9.94 3.78 17.98
CA ALA A 431 -9.43 5.03 17.42
C ALA A 431 -10.57 6.01 17.06
N LEU A 432 -11.61 5.52 16.37
CA LEU A 432 -12.76 6.34 15.98
C LEU A 432 -13.57 6.82 17.18
N LEU A 433 -13.88 5.93 18.14
CA LEU A 433 -14.58 6.29 19.37
C LEU A 433 -13.73 7.22 20.23
N GLY A 434 -12.42 6.98 20.34
CA GLY A 434 -11.50 7.87 21.06
C GLY A 434 -11.52 9.29 20.50
N CYS A 435 -11.42 9.45 19.18
CA CYS A 435 -11.53 10.74 18.52
C CYS A 435 -12.91 11.40 18.75
N CYS A 436 -13.99 10.63 18.58
CA CYS A 436 -15.35 11.10 18.83
C CYS A 436 -15.55 11.58 20.28
N LEU A 437 -15.05 10.83 21.27
CA LEU A 437 -15.12 11.20 22.68
C LEU A 437 -14.35 12.48 22.99
N LEU A 438 -13.15 12.66 22.43
CA LEU A 438 -12.37 13.90 22.59
C LEU A 438 -13.10 15.12 22.00
N ILE A 439 -13.74 14.95 20.85
CA ILE A 439 -14.56 16.00 20.23
C ILE A 439 -15.76 16.31 21.13
N LEU A 440 -16.54 15.31 21.52
CA LEU A 440 -17.72 15.49 22.38
C LEU A 440 -17.37 16.17 23.71
N LEU A 441 -16.27 15.75 24.35
CA LEU A 441 -15.80 16.35 25.60
C LEU A 441 -15.41 17.83 25.40
N SER A 442 -14.66 18.12 24.34
CA SER A 442 -14.28 19.49 23.98
C SER A 442 -15.52 20.38 23.78
N TYR A 443 -16.52 19.86 23.07
CA TYR A 443 -17.77 20.58 22.81
C TYR A 443 -18.68 20.71 24.03
N ALA A 444 -18.68 19.74 24.94
CA ALA A 444 -19.38 19.88 26.21
C ALA A 444 -18.84 21.06 27.02
N PHE A 445 -17.51 21.21 27.10
CA PHE A 445 -16.89 22.35 27.76
C PHE A 445 -17.13 23.67 27.01
N ILE A 446 -17.07 23.67 25.67
CA ILE A 446 -17.38 24.85 24.85
C ILE A 446 -18.81 25.33 25.12
N VAL A 447 -19.78 24.42 25.09
CA VAL A 447 -21.19 24.76 25.36
C VAL A 447 -21.34 25.30 26.79
N ALA A 448 -20.70 24.67 27.78
CA ALA A 448 -20.71 25.17 29.15
C ALA A 448 -20.11 26.58 29.28
N ALA A 449 -19.01 26.88 28.56
CA ALA A 449 -18.42 28.21 28.51
C ALA A 449 -19.33 29.23 27.83
N ILE A 450 -19.96 28.86 26.70
CA ILE A 450 -20.90 29.72 25.97
C ILE A 450 -22.12 30.06 26.84
N LEU A 451 -22.68 29.09 27.57
CA LEU A 451 -23.83 29.33 28.46
C LEU A 451 -23.51 30.30 29.60
N ARG A 452 -22.24 30.46 29.98
CA ARG A 452 -21.79 31.46 30.96
C ARG A 452 -21.65 32.86 30.39
N ILE A 453 -21.69 33.05 29.06
CA ILE A 453 -21.60 34.37 28.44
C ILE A 453 -22.94 35.11 28.64
N PRO A 454 -22.97 36.27 29.33
CA PRO A 454 -24.21 36.97 29.66
C PRO A 454 -24.89 37.59 28.42
N SER A 455 -24.12 37.94 27.38
CA SER A 455 -24.64 38.55 26.16
C SER A 455 -25.18 37.52 25.16
N ALA A 456 -26.42 37.71 24.68
CA ALA A 456 -26.99 36.90 23.61
C ALA A 456 -26.21 37.00 22.30
N GLU A 457 -25.72 38.20 21.97
CA GLU A 457 -24.89 38.44 20.78
C GLU A 457 -23.54 37.71 20.89
N GLY A 458 -22.92 37.75 22.07
CA GLY A 458 -21.68 37.02 22.36
C GLY A 458 -21.85 35.51 22.24
N ARG A 459 -22.98 34.96 22.71
CA ARG A 459 -23.33 33.54 22.56
C ARG A 459 -23.50 33.14 21.10
N HIS A 460 -24.26 33.92 20.33
CA HIS A 460 -24.48 33.65 18.91
C HIS A 460 -23.17 33.69 18.12
N LYS A 461 -22.31 34.68 18.38
CA LYS A 461 -20.98 34.77 17.75
C LYS A 461 -20.11 33.55 18.05
N ALA A 462 -20.03 33.13 19.31
CA ALA A 462 -19.23 31.96 19.72
C ALA A 462 -19.78 30.63 19.16
N PHE A 463 -21.11 30.47 19.07
CA PHE A 463 -21.70 29.29 18.45
C PHE A 463 -21.39 29.24 16.94
N SER A 464 -21.50 30.38 16.26
CA SER A 464 -21.20 30.51 14.83
C SER A 464 -19.76 30.11 14.50
N THR A 465 -18.78 30.44 15.36
CA THR A 465 -17.37 30.09 15.15
C THR A 465 -17.08 28.59 15.16
N CYS A 466 -17.98 27.78 15.73
CA CYS A 466 -17.83 26.32 15.82
C CYS A 466 -18.68 25.56 14.81
N ALA A 467 -19.62 26.23 14.15
CA ALA A 467 -20.64 25.58 13.33
C ALA A 467 -20.04 24.84 12.13
N SER A 468 -19.02 25.41 11.47
CA SER A 468 -18.33 24.76 10.34
C SER A 468 -17.68 23.45 10.75
N HIS A 469 -16.90 23.46 11.82
CA HIS A 469 -16.24 22.27 12.36
C HIS A 469 -17.24 21.20 12.78
N LEU A 470 -18.29 21.57 13.54
CA LEU A 470 -19.36 20.63 13.91
C LEU A 470 -20.07 20.02 12.69
N THR A 471 -20.30 20.82 11.65
CA THR A 471 -20.92 20.31 10.41
C THR A 471 -20.04 19.24 9.77
N VAL A 472 -18.73 19.48 9.66
CA VAL A 472 -17.79 18.49 9.12
C VAL A 472 -17.73 17.23 9.99
N VAL A 473 -17.67 17.36 11.32
CA VAL A 473 -17.70 16.23 12.25
C VAL A 473 -18.98 15.41 12.09
N ILE A 474 -20.15 16.04 12.03
CA ILE A 474 -21.44 15.36 11.87
C ILE A 474 -21.49 14.61 10.54
N VAL A 475 -21.01 15.24 9.46
CA VAL A 475 -20.94 14.62 8.13
C VAL A 475 -19.99 13.40 8.16
N HIS A 476 -18.77 13.58 8.68
CA HIS A 476 -17.75 12.52 8.75
C HIS A 476 -18.20 11.30 9.56
N TYR A 477 -18.56 11.52 10.83
CA TYR A 477 -18.97 10.43 11.72
C TYR A 477 -20.36 9.90 11.39
N GLY A 478 -21.25 10.74 10.85
CA GLY A 478 -22.58 10.32 10.39
C GLY A 478 -22.48 9.29 9.27
N PHE A 479 -21.68 9.58 8.23
CA PHE A 479 -21.47 8.63 7.13
C PHE A 479 -20.69 7.39 7.58
N ALA A 480 -19.70 7.52 8.47
CA ALA A 480 -19.00 6.37 9.04
C ALA A 480 -19.94 5.45 9.84
N SER A 481 -20.87 6.02 10.63
CA SER A 481 -21.79 5.27 11.49
C SER A 481 -22.79 4.43 10.69
N VAL A 482 -23.22 4.91 9.53
CA VAL A 482 -24.14 4.19 8.62
C VAL A 482 -23.53 2.85 8.14
N ILE A 483 -22.20 2.77 8.04
CA ILE A 483 -21.48 1.57 7.59
C ILE A 483 -21.33 0.55 8.72
N TYR A 484 -21.00 0.98 9.93
CA TYR A 484 -20.71 0.09 11.05
C TYR A 484 -21.94 -0.36 11.84
N LEU A 485 -23.04 0.42 11.83
CA LEU A 485 -24.26 0.13 12.60
C LEU A 485 -25.36 -0.60 11.81
N LYS A 486 -25.17 -0.83 10.51
CA LYS A 486 -26.18 -1.51 9.68
C LYS A 486 -26.24 -3.01 10.04
N PRO A 487 -27.43 -3.57 10.36
CA PRO A 487 -27.55 -4.98 10.69
C PRO A 487 -27.29 -5.87 9.45
N LYS A 488 -26.47 -6.91 9.64
CA LYS A 488 -26.13 -7.89 8.59
C LYS A 488 -27.33 -8.81 8.31
N GLY A 489 -28.19 -8.42 7.36
CA GLY A 489 -29.26 -9.27 6.83
C GLY A 489 -28.80 -10.14 5.64
N PRO A 490 -29.46 -11.28 5.36
CA PRO A 490 -29.04 -12.25 4.33
C PRO A 490 -29.13 -11.78 2.87
N GLN A 491 -29.70 -10.60 2.58
CA GLN A 491 -29.80 -10.00 1.24
C GLN A 491 -29.00 -8.68 1.10
N SER A 492 -28.07 -8.38 2.00
CA SER A 492 -27.51 -7.02 2.18
C SER A 492 -26.31 -6.62 1.29
N LEU A 493 -25.94 -7.42 0.28
CA LEU A 493 -24.72 -7.20 -0.52
C LEU A 493 -24.74 -5.90 -1.36
N GLU A 494 -25.89 -5.53 -1.90
CA GLU A 494 -26.05 -4.38 -2.82
C GLU A 494 -26.03 -3.03 -2.09
N GLY A 495 -26.43 -3.03 -0.81
CA GLY A 495 -26.46 -1.84 0.03
C GLY A 495 -25.12 -1.52 0.71
N ASP A 496 -24.16 -2.45 0.75
CA ASP A 496 -22.87 -2.23 1.42
C ASP A 496 -21.86 -1.50 0.52
N THR A 497 -22.01 -1.63 -0.80
CA THR A 497 -21.14 -0.99 -1.80
C THR A 497 -21.54 0.47 -2.02
N LEU A 498 -22.83 0.79 -2.18
CA LEU A 498 -23.32 2.18 -2.38
C LEU A 498 -22.97 3.11 -1.20
N MET A 499 -22.93 2.58 0.03
CA MET A 499 -22.50 3.32 1.22
C MET A 499 -21.02 3.69 1.19
N GLY A 500 -20.19 2.92 0.48
CA GLY A 500 -18.76 3.15 0.35
C GLY A 500 -18.41 4.45 -0.39
N ILE A 501 -19.15 4.80 -1.44
CA ILE A 501 -18.95 6.07 -2.17
C ILE A 501 -19.31 7.28 -1.32
N THR A 502 -20.38 7.16 -0.53
CA THR A 502 -20.98 8.29 0.18
C THR A 502 -20.04 8.85 1.25
N TYR A 503 -19.20 8.04 1.90
CA TYR A 503 -18.21 8.57 2.86
C TYR A 503 -16.86 8.92 2.22
N THR A 504 -16.39 8.15 1.23
CA THR A 504 -15.05 8.37 0.64
C THR A 504 -14.98 9.57 -0.28
N VAL A 505 -16.09 9.97 -0.89
CA VAL A 505 -16.13 11.05 -1.89
C VAL A 505 -16.84 12.30 -1.36
N LEU A 506 -17.91 12.13 -0.57
CA LEU A 506 -18.78 13.25 -0.21
C LEU A 506 -18.20 14.11 0.92
N THR A 507 -17.61 13.50 1.96
CA THR A 507 -17.04 14.25 3.10
C THR A 507 -15.91 15.19 2.64
N PRO A 508 -14.89 14.71 1.89
CA PRO A 508 -13.78 15.57 1.45
C PRO A 508 -14.20 16.63 0.43
N PHE A 509 -15.24 16.35 -0.37
CA PHE A 509 -15.87 17.31 -1.27
C PHE A 509 -16.59 18.45 -0.52
N LEU A 510 -17.32 18.11 0.55
CA LEU A 510 -18.09 19.08 1.32
C LEU A 510 -17.21 19.97 2.21
N SER A 511 -16.06 19.46 2.67
CA SER A 511 -15.11 20.15 3.56
C SER A 511 -14.80 21.61 3.14
N PRO A 512 -14.24 21.90 1.94
CA PRO A 512 -13.92 23.27 1.54
C PRO A 512 -15.17 24.15 1.34
N ILE A 513 -16.30 23.57 0.96
CA ILE A 513 -17.58 24.29 0.82
C ILE A 513 -18.10 24.73 2.20
N ILE A 514 -18.08 23.83 3.18
CA ILE A 514 -18.53 24.11 4.55
C ILE A 514 -17.68 25.20 5.18
N PHE A 515 -16.35 25.12 5.07
CA PHE A 515 -15.45 26.12 5.66
C PHE A 515 -15.53 27.46 4.94
N SER A 516 -15.59 27.48 3.59
CA SER A 516 -15.65 28.75 2.83
C SER A 516 -17.01 29.46 2.96
N LEU A 517 -18.14 28.76 2.90
CA LEU A 517 -19.47 29.40 2.98
C LEU A 517 -19.74 30.05 4.34
N ARG A 518 -19.17 29.49 5.41
CA ARG A 518 -19.37 29.99 6.78
C ARG A 518 -18.30 30.99 7.21
N ASN A 519 -17.17 31.07 6.50
CA ASN A 519 -16.07 31.97 6.83
C ASN A 519 -15.87 33.02 5.74
N LYS A 520 -16.26 34.27 6.05
CA LYS A 520 -16.16 35.41 5.12
C LYS A 520 -14.72 35.70 4.70
N GLU A 521 -13.76 35.57 5.61
CA GLU A 521 -12.34 35.82 5.34
C GLU A 521 -11.82 34.78 4.33
N LEU A 522 -12.04 33.50 4.62
CA LEU A 522 -11.65 32.41 3.72
C LEU A 522 -12.33 32.54 2.34
N LYS A 523 -13.63 32.82 2.31
CA LYS A 523 -14.37 33.04 1.04
C LYS A 523 -13.75 34.16 0.20
N THR A 524 -13.38 35.26 0.85
CA THR A 524 -12.81 36.44 0.19
C THR A 524 -11.42 36.11 -0.37
N ALA A 525 -10.56 35.47 0.43
CA ALA A 525 -9.23 35.05 0.01
C ALA A 525 -9.28 34.02 -1.13
N MET A 526 -10.17 33.03 -1.08
CA MET A 526 -10.36 32.05 -2.16
C MET A 526 -10.83 32.73 -3.45
N THR A 527 -11.78 33.68 -3.35
CA THR A 527 -12.27 34.44 -4.52
C THR A 527 -11.15 35.27 -5.15
N LYS A 528 -10.35 35.96 -4.33
CA LYS A 528 -9.19 36.73 -4.78
C LYS A 528 -8.16 35.84 -5.47
N THR A 529 -7.87 34.67 -4.90
CA THR A 529 -6.90 33.72 -5.44
C THR A 529 -7.38 33.13 -6.77
N PHE A 530 -8.66 32.78 -6.85
CA PHE A 530 -9.29 32.29 -8.08
C PHE A 530 -9.27 33.34 -9.19
N LEU A 531 -9.67 34.58 -8.89
CA LEU A 531 -9.67 35.68 -9.85
C LEU A 531 -8.27 36.06 -10.32
N ARG A 532 -7.27 36.07 -9.42
CA ARG A 532 -5.86 36.33 -9.78
C ARG A 532 -5.29 35.29 -10.73
N LYS A 533 -5.71 34.02 -10.62
CA LYS A 533 -5.30 32.96 -11.56
C LYS A 533 -6.02 33.06 -12.91
N LEU A 534 -7.28 33.48 -12.93
CA LEU A 534 -8.05 33.63 -14.18
C LEU A 534 -7.74 34.91 -14.96
N TYR A 535 -7.35 35.98 -14.27
CA TYR A 535 -7.05 37.28 -14.88
C TYR A 535 -5.73 37.85 -14.32
N PRO A 536 -4.57 37.37 -14.81
CA PRO A 536 -3.26 37.82 -14.32
C PRO A 536 -2.95 39.30 -14.63
N GLU A 537 -3.61 39.91 -15.62
CA GLU A 537 -3.22 41.23 -16.16
C GLU A 537 -3.96 42.45 -15.58
N LYS A 538 -4.85 42.31 -14.59
CA LYS A 538 -5.56 43.47 -14.02
C LYS A 538 -5.76 43.40 -12.51
N ILE A 539 -4.68 43.31 -11.73
CA ILE A 539 -4.65 43.74 -10.32
C ILE A 539 -3.29 44.35 -10.00
#